data_AF-A0A848FER9-F1
#
_entry.id   AF-A0A848FER9-F1
#
_cell.length_a   1.000
_cell.length_b   1.000
_cell.length_c   1.000
_cell.angle_alpha   90.00
_cell.angle_beta   90.00
_cell.angle_gamma   90.00
#
_symmetry.space_group_name_H-M   'P 1'
#
loop_
_entity.id
_entity.type
_entity.pdbx_description
1 polymer ?
#
loop_
_entity_poly.entity_id
_entity_poly.type
_entity_poly.pdbx_seq_one_letter_code
_entity_poly.pdbx_strand_id
1 'polypeptide(L)' 'MSAYRQFTVSFSTPEGEEQSARIELSSSCAALADNTLLDKVLADALLRWEEVSGVEVVAVELKERGLQLNGSEEQACHA' A
#
# COMPACT_ATOMS: atom_id res chain seq x y z
N MET A 1 -0.21 15.00 9.60
CA MET A 1 0.34 13.63 9.48
C MET A 1 -0.38 12.81 8.42
N SER A 2 0.17 12.75 7.20
CA SER A 2 -0.27 11.74 6.23
C SER A 2 0.37 10.41 6.61
N ALA A 3 -0.40 9.33 6.65
CA ALA A 3 0.20 8.01 6.71
C ALA A 3 0.53 7.54 5.32
N TYR A 4 1.62 6.80 5.27
CA TYR A 4 2.21 6.34 4.04
C TYR A 4 2.62 4.88 4.24
N ARG A 5 2.06 4.00 3.42
CA ARG A 5 2.38 2.57 3.41
C ARG A 5 2.93 2.21 2.03
N GLN A 6 4.03 1.46 2.04
CA GLN A 6 4.65 0.97 0.83
C GLN A 6 4.56 -0.55 0.80
N PHE A 7 4.08 -1.07 -0.31
CA PHE A 7 3.97 -2.50 -0.58
C PHE A 7 4.88 -2.87 -1.75
N THR A 8 5.43 -4.07 -1.71
CA THR A 8 5.99 -4.76 -2.87
C THR A 8 5.04 -5.88 -3.23
N VAL A 9 4.61 -5.93 -4.48
CA VAL A 9 3.72 -6.96 -5.02
C VAL A 9 4.51 -7.76 -6.04
N SER A 10 4.68 -9.05 -5.81
CA SER A 10 5.28 -9.98 -6.76
C SER A 10 4.16 -10.65 -7.56
N PHE A 11 4.34 -10.75 -8.88
CA PHE A 11 3.32 -11.26 -9.78
C PHE A 11 3.96 -11.99 -10.98
N SER A 12 3.20 -12.88 -11.59
CA SER A 12 3.57 -13.56 -12.84
C SER A 12 2.80 -12.94 -14.01
N THR A 13 3.48 -12.66 -15.12
CA THR A 13 2.84 -12.18 -16.35
C THR A 13 2.15 -13.33 -17.10
N PRO A 14 1.24 -13.05 -18.06
CA PRO A 14 0.65 -14.08 -18.92
C PRO A 14 1.69 -14.92 -19.69
N GLU A 15 2.86 -14.35 -19.95
CA GLU A 15 3.98 -15.02 -20.61
C GLU A 15 4.79 -15.93 -19.66
N GLY A 16 4.46 -15.92 -18.35
CA GLY A 16 5.11 -16.71 -17.32
C GLY A 16 6.35 -16.05 -16.71
N GLU A 17 6.57 -14.75 -16.95
CA GLU A 17 7.69 -14.02 -16.33
C GLU A 17 7.33 -13.55 -14.93
N GLU A 18 8.21 -13.77 -13.96
CA GLU A 18 8.04 -13.23 -12.60
C GLU A 18 8.55 -11.79 -12.53
N GLN A 19 7.70 -10.89 -12.03
CA GLN A 19 8.00 -9.48 -11.86
C GLN A 19 7.56 -8.97 -10.48
N SER A 20 7.97 -7.75 -10.14
CA SER A 20 7.56 -7.09 -8.91
C SER A 20 7.23 -5.62 -9.15
N ALA A 21 6.17 -5.13 -8.51
CA ALA A 21 5.73 -3.74 -8.55
C ALA A 21 5.73 -3.14 -7.14
N ARG A 22 6.02 -1.84 -7.05
CA ARG A 22 5.95 -1.07 -5.81
C ARG A 22 4.67 -0.25 -5.80
N ILE A 23 3.87 -0.42 -4.75
CA ILE A 23 2.61 0.32 -4.54
C ILE A 23 2.75 1.21 -3.30
N GLU A 24 2.30 2.45 -3.41
CA GLU A 24 2.34 3.42 -2.33
C GLU A 24 0.93 3.93 -2.04
N LEU A 25 0.47 3.75 -0.80
CA LEU A 25 -0.82 4.24 -0.34
C LEU A 25 -0.59 5.37 0.65
N SER A 26 -1.20 6.51 0.40
CA SER A 26 -1.21 7.63 1.33
C SER A 26 -2.63 8.06 1.67
N SER A 27 -2.84 8.45 2.93
CA SER A 27 -4.12 8.98 3.40
C SER A 27 -3.90 10.22 4.26
N SER A 28 -4.88 11.14 4.25
CA SER A 28 -4.87 12.29 5.14
C SER A 28 -5.24 11.87 6.58
N CYS A 29 -4.78 12.64 7.57
CA CYS A 29 -4.85 12.38 9.03
C CYS A 29 -6.12 11.70 9.57
N ALA A 30 -7.30 11.97 9.01
CA ALA A 30 -8.57 11.47 9.51
C ALA A 30 -8.95 10.08 8.99
N ALA A 31 -8.31 9.58 7.94
CA ALA A 31 -8.62 8.30 7.29
C ALA A 31 -7.73 7.13 7.78
N LEU A 32 -6.84 7.40 8.73
CA LEU A 32 -5.87 6.47 9.26
C LEU A 32 -6.39 5.51 10.33
N ALA A 33 -7.53 5.83 10.94
CA ALA A 33 -8.05 5.04 12.04
C ALA A 33 -8.59 3.67 11.59
N ASP A 34 -8.79 3.47 10.28
CA ASP A 34 -9.29 2.20 9.75
C ASP A 34 -8.38 1.66 8.64
N ASN A 35 -7.24 1.07 9.04
CA ASN A 35 -6.32 0.34 8.15
C ASN A 35 -7.06 -0.68 7.27
N THR A 36 -8.19 -1.21 7.74
CA THR A 36 -9.09 -2.12 7.01
C THR A 36 -9.55 -1.53 5.68
N LEU A 37 -9.81 -0.21 5.61
CA LEU A 37 -10.25 0.43 4.37
C LEU A 37 -9.12 0.48 3.33
N LEU A 38 -7.90 0.82 3.75
CA LEU A 38 -6.74 0.84 2.85
C LEU A 38 -6.37 -0.57 2.38
N ASP A 39 -6.44 -1.55 3.28
CA ASP A 39 -6.20 -2.96 2.94
C ASP A 39 -7.26 -3.47 1.95
N LYS A 40 -8.53 -3.08 2.13
CA LYS A 40 -9.60 -3.39 1.17
C LYS A 40 -9.37 -2.74 -0.19
N VAL A 41 -9.02 -1.44 -0.24
CA VAL A 41 -8.71 -0.75 -1.51
C VAL A 41 -7.54 -1.43 -2.22
N LEU A 42 -6.50 -1.84 -1.48
CA LEU A 42 -5.39 -2.60 -2.06
C LEU A 42 -5.86 -3.93 -2.65
N ALA A 43 -6.64 -4.71 -1.89
CA ALA A 43 -7.17 -6.00 -2.35
C ALA A 43 -8.04 -5.86 -3.61
N ASP A 44 -8.98 -4.91 -3.62
CA ASP A 44 -9.87 -4.66 -4.75
C ASP A 44 -9.06 -4.21 -5.99
N ALA A 45 -8.02 -3.38 -5.80
CA ALA A 45 -7.15 -2.93 -6.89
C ALA A 45 -6.31 -4.07 -7.48
N LEU A 46 -5.79 -4.97 -6.64
CA LEU A 46 -5.02 -6.13 -7.09
C LEU A 46 -5.89 -7.11 -7.88
N LEU A 47 -7.09 -7.44 -7.38
CA LEU A 47 -8.05 -8.29 -8.11
C LEU A 47 -8.39 -7.72 -9.48
N ARG A 48 -8.65 -6.40 -9.55
CA ARG A 48 -8.94 -5.75 -10.82
C ARG A 48 -7.74 -5.75 -11.76
N TRP A 49 -6.53 -5.63 -11.23
CA TRP A 49 -5.31 -5.68 -12.02
C TRP A 49 -5.09 -7.06 -12.63
N GLU A 50 -5.30 -8.14 -11.86
CA GLU A 50 -5.28 -9.52 -12.37
C GLU A 50 -6.30 -9.71 -13.49
N GLU A 51 -7.55 -9.25 -13.31
CA GLU A 51 -8.61 -9.39 -14.31
C GLU A 51 -8.30 -8.66 -15.63
N VAL A 52 -7.75 -7.44 -15.55
CA VAL A 52 -7.55 -6.59 -16.73
C VAL A 52 -6.25 -6.91 -17.47
N SER A 53 -5.19 -7.24 -16.74
CA SER A 53 -3.86 -7.46 -17.33
C SER A 53 -3.50 -8.93 -17.51
N GLY A 54 -4.25 -9.84 -16.89
CA GLY A 54 -3.98 -11.29 -16.92
C GLY A 54 -2.78 -11.70 -16.07
N VAL A 55 -2.25 -10.80 -15.24
CA VAL A 55 -1.21 -11.16 -14.27
C VAL A 55 -1.79 -11.99 -13.12
N GLU A 56 -0.95 -12.77 -12.47
CA GLU A 56 -1.28 -13.51 -11.25
C GLU A 56 -0.45 -12.97 -10.09
N VAL A 57 -1.10 -12.46 -9.03
CA VAL A 57 -0.42 -11.96 -7.84
C VAL A 57 0.03 -13.12 -6.97
N VAL A 58 1.34 -13.23 -6.75
CA VAL A 58 1.97 -14.33 -6.00
C VAL A 58 2.19 -13.95 -4.54
N ALA A 59 2.60 -12.71 -4.28
CA ALA A 59 2.88 -12.24 -2.92
C ALA A 59 2.68 -10.73 -2.78
N VAL A 60 2.28 -10.30 -1.59
CA VAL A 60 2.17 -8.89 -1.20
C VAL A 60 2.91 -8.70 0.11
N GLU A 61 3.98 -7.91 0.09
CA GLU A 61 4.81 -7.62 1.25
C GLU A 61 4.67 -6.16 1.66
N LEU A 62 4.28 -5.92 2.92
CA LEU A 62 4.26 -4.60 3.50
C LEU A 62 5.66 -4.22 4.02
N LYS A 63 6.21 -3.13 3.51
CA LYS A 63 7.39 -2.50 4.11
C LYS A 63 6.95 -1.38 5.03
N GLU A 64 6.76 -1.72 6.30
CA GLU A 64 6.56 -0.72 7.36
C GLU A 64 7.87 0.07 7.54
N ARG A 65 7.97 1.25 6.93
CA ARG A 65 8.99 2.21 7.36
C ARG A 65 8.56 2.70 8.74
N GLY A 66 9.17 2.15 9.78
CA GLY A 66 9.06 2.67 11.14
C GLY A 66 9.25 4.19 11.11
N LEU A 67 8.26 4.91 11.65
CA LEU A 67 8.23 6.35 11.73
C LEU A 67 9.48 6.80 12.52
N GLN A 68 10.56 7.22 11.85
CA GLN A 68 11.67 7.89 12.53
C GLN A 68 11.19 9.28 12.92
N LEU A 69 10.66 9.38 14.14
CA LEU A 69 10.37 10.64 14.80
C LEU A 69 11.69 11.31 15.19
N ASN A 70 12.37 11.91 14.22
CA ASN A 70 13.41 12.88 14.54
C ASN A 70 12.72 14.19 14.97
N GLY A 71 12.64 14.37 16.29
CA GLY A 71 12.67 15.65 17.00
C GLY A 71 11.78 16.79 16.50
N SER A 72 10.72 17.05 17.28
CA SER A 72 9.98 18.32 17.39
C SER A 72 8.99 18.65 16.27
N GLU A 73 7.75 18.15 16.39
CA GLU A 73 6.54 18.87 15.97
C GLU A 73 5.29 18.24 16.64
N GLU A 74 5.19 18.47 17.94
CA GLU A 74 3.97 18.23 18.74
C GLU A 74 2.94 19.32 18.41
N GLN A 75 2.31 19.26 17.21
CA GLN A 75 1.11 20.04 16.85
C GLN A 75 0.65 19.72 15.41
N ALA A 76 -0.08 18.61 15.19
CA ALA A 76 -0.79 18.42 13.91
C ALA A 76 -1.91 17.37 13.98
N CYS A 77 -2.91 17.54 14.87
CA CYS A 77 -4.23 16.91 14.72
C CYS A 77 -5.36 17.51 15.59
N HIS A 78 -5.27 18.77 16.03
CA HIS A 78 -6.41 19.43 16.71
C HIS A 78 -6.48 20.92 16.36
N ALA A 79 -7.43 21.26 15.49
CA ALA A 79 -8.18 22.52 15.48
C ALA A 79 -9.48 22.28 14.69
#